data_AF-A0A433K317-F1
#
_entry.id   AF-A0A433K317-F1
#
_cell.length_a   1.000
_cell.length_b   1.000
_cell.length_c   1.000
_cell.angle_alpha   90.00
_cell.angle_beta   90.00
_cell.angle_gamma   90.00
#
_symmetry.space_group_name_H-M   'P 1'
#
loop_
_entity.id
_entity.type
_entity.pdbx_description
1 polymer ?
#
loop_
_entity_poly.entity_id
_entity_poly.type
_entity_poly.pdbx_seq_one_letter_code
_entity_poly.pdbx_strand_id
1 'polypeptide(L)'
;MLNELVKQFGNQIESFLYLMMLINGLLHLVFAAAVARDTGNLNRLGQKPVLVSGATWAFATLIGGVFVAAIYWILHYSTLTRPTLRDYKA
;
A
#
# COMPACT_ATOMS: atom_id res chain seq x y z
N MET A 1 26.07 -29.07 17.63
CA MET A 1 26.67 -28.02 16.76
C MET A 1 25.59 -27.09 16.23
N LEU A 2 24.67 -27.53 15.36
CA LEU A 2 23.66 -26.64 14.75
C LEU A 2 22.64 -26.08 15.77
N ASN A 3 22.14 -26.92 16.69
CA ASN A 3 21.27 -26.47 17.79
C ASN A 3 21.94 -25.49 18.76
N GLU A 4 23.26 -25.60 18.94
CA GLU A 4 24.03 -24.69 19.80
C GLU A 4 24.13 -23.31 19.14
N LEU A 5 24.40 -23.27 17.84
CA LEU A 5 24.44 -22.03 17.05
C LEU A 5 23.06 -21.33 17.04
N VAL A 6 21.96 -22.08 16.84
CA VAL A 6 20.61 -21.51 16.88
C VAL A 6 20.29 -20.92 18.25
N LYS A 7 20.66 -21.59 19.34
CA LYS A 7 20.50 -21.03 20.70
C LYS A 7 21.37 -19.80 20.92
N GLN A 8 22.59 -19.78 20.40
CA GLN A 8 23.53 -18.66 20.54
C GLN A 8 23.03 -17.39 19.82
N PHE A 9 22.36 -17.54 18.67
CA PHE A 9 21.86 -16.42 17.86
C PHE A 9 20.35 -16.15 17.99
N GLY A 10 19.61 -16.94 18.77
CA GLY A 10 18.15 -16.87 18.83
C GLY A 10 17.64 -15.48 19.21
N ASN A 11 18.20 -14.88 20.26
CA ASN A 11 17.80 -13.54 20.73
C ASN A 11 18.10 -12.44 19.69
N GLN A 12 19.22 -12.55 18.97
CA GLN A 12 19.59 -11.60 17.92
C GLN A 12 18.66 -11.72 16.71
N ILE A 13 18.30 -12.95 16.32
CA ILE A 13 17.34 -13.22 15.25
C ILE A 13 15.97 -12.64 15.63
N GLU A 14 15.48 -12.90 16.84
CA GLU A 14 14.20 -12.39 17.30
C GLU A 14 14.16 -10.86 17.32
N SER A 15 15.20 -10.22 17.86
CA SER A 15 15.32 -8.75 17.87
C SER A 15 15.34 -8.16 16.46
N PHE A 16 16.05 -8.82 15.53
CA PHE A 16 16.08 -8.43 14.12
C PHE A 16 14.70 -8.55 13.47
N LEU A 17 13.97 -9.64 13.74
CA LEU A 17 12.60 -9.82 13.22
C LEU A 17 11.64 -8.76 13.76
N TYR A 18 11.74 -8.39 15.04
CA TYR A 18 10.95 -7.28 15.58
C TYR A 18 11.28 -5.93 14.94
N LEU A 19 12.56 -5.65 14.69
CA LEU A 19 12.96 -4.45 13.97
C LEU A 19 12.39 -4.44 12.54
N MET A 20 12.48 -5.56 11.82
CA MET A 20 11.90 -5.68 10.48
C MET A 20 10.38 -5.51 10.50
N MET A 21 9.69 -6.06 11.50
CA MET A 21 8.24 -5.90 11.67
C MET A 21 7.86 -4.43 11.92
N LEU A 22 8.62 -3.73 12.76
CA LEU A 22 8.43 -2.30 13.02
C LEU A 22 8.63 -1.46 11.75
N ILE A 23 9.74 -1.67 11.04
CA ILE A 23 10.02 -0.98 9.78
C ILE A 23 8.91 -1.24 8.76
N ASN A 24 8.45 -2.49 8.63
CA ASN A 24 7.38 -2.83 7.71
C ASN A 24 6.06 -2.15 8.09
N GLY A 25 5.71 -2.11 9.38
CA GLY A 25 4.54 -1.38 9.88
C GLY A 25 4.61 0.12 9.59
N LEU A 26 5.77 0.74 9.79
CA LEU A 26 6.01 2.15 9.45
C LEU A 26 5.89 2.38 7.93
N LEU A 27 6.38 1.46 7.11
CA LEU A 27 6.26 1.53 5.66
C LEU A 27 4.80 1.51 5.22
N HIS A 28 3.98 0.63 5.82
CA HIS A 28 2.53 0.59 5.58
C HIS A 28 1.85 1.93 5.94
N LEU A 29 2.23 2.53 7.06
CA LEU A 29 1.72 3.85 7.48
C LEU A 29 2.08 4.94 6.47
N VAL A 30 3.31 4.96 5.95
CA VAL A 30 3.76 5.92 4.93
C VAL A 30 2.93 5.77 3.65
N PHE A 31 2.72 4.54 3.17
CA PHE A 31 1.90 4.30 1.98
C PHE A 31 0.42 4.66 2.20
N ALA A 32 -0.14 4.33 3.36
CA ALA A 32 -1.52 4.69 3.70
C ALA A 32 -1.71 6.23 3.73
N ALA A 33 -0.76 6.95 4.33
CA ALA A 33 -0.76 8.41 4.34
C ALA A 33 -0.62 9.01 2.93
N ALA A 34 0.22 8.41 2.07
CA ALA A 34 0.35 8.82 0.68
C ALA A 34 -0.96 8.66 -0.09
N VAL A 35 -1.63 7.51 0.04
CA VAL A 35 -2.95 7.24 -0.57
C VAL A 35 -4.03 8.19 0.00
N ALA A 36 -4.03 8.45 1.30
CA ALA A 36 -4.96 9.42 1.91
C ALA A 36 -4.77 10.83 1.34
N ARG A 37 -3.52 11.28 1.21
CA ARG A 37 -3.20 12.58 0.61
C ARG A 37 -3.61 12.64 -0.85
N ASP A 38 -3.33 11.59 -1.61
CA ASP A 38 -3.61 11.54 -3.05
C ASP A 38 -5.12 11.53 -3.33
N THR A 39 -5.89 10.71 -2.60
CA THR A 39 -7.36 10.74 -2.69
C THR A 39 -7.95 12.08 -2.29
N GLY A 40 -7.34 12.79 -1.35
CA GLY A 40 -7.68 14.18 -1.03
C GLY A 40 -7.44 15.14 -2.20
N ASN A 41 -6.36 14.97 -2.95
CA ASN A 41 -6.07 15.75 -4.16
C ASN A 41 -7.07 15.42 -5.27
N LEU A 42 -7.39 14.13 -5.51
CA LEU A 42 -8.43 13.72 -6.46
C LEU A 42 -9.76 14.41 -6.15
N ASN A 43 -10.18 14.41 -4.87
CA ASN A 43 -11.42 15.05 -4.46
C ASN A 43 -11.42 16.56 -4.72
N ARG A 44 -10.29 17.25 -4.48
CA ARG A 44 -10.12 18.69 -4.82
C ARG A 44 -10.21 18.95 -6.33
N LEU A 45 -9.83 17.99 -7.16
CA LEU A 45 -9.97 18.03 -8.61
C LEU A 45 -11.37 17.62 -9.09
N GLY A 46 -12.32 17.37 -8.18
CA GLY A 46 -13.66 16.88 -8.50
C GLY A 46 -13.69 15.41 -8.95
N GLN A 47 -12.58 14.68 -8.81
CA GLN A 47 -12.47 13.26 -9.13
C GLN A 47 -12.73 12.42 -7.88
N LYS A 48 -13.30 11.22 -8.09
CA LYS A 48 -13.55 10.26 -7.02
C LYS A 48 -12.64 9.05 -7.17
N PRO A 49 -12.17 8.46 -6.06
CA PRO A 49 -11.46 7.20 -6.13
C PRO A 49 -12.37 6.09 -6.66
N VAL A 50 -11.76 5.15 -7.38
CA VAL A 50 -12.42 3.99 -8.00
C VAL A 50 -12.74 2.95 -6.91
N LEU A 51 -13.85 2.22 -7.07
CA LEU A 51 -14.39 1.18 -6.16
C LEU A 51 -14.89 1.65 -4.79
N VAL A 52 -14.06 2.33 -4.00
CA VAL A 52 -14.35 2.65 -2.59
C VAL A 52 -13.88 4.05 -2.23
N SER A 53 -14.30 4.55 -1.06
CA SER A 53 -13.90 5.88 -0.57
C SER A 53 -12.38 6.00 -0.38
N GLY A 54 -11.87 7.23 -0.41
CA GLY A 54 -10.43 7.48 -0.20
C GLY A 54 -9.92 7.03 1.17
N ALA A 55 -10.76 7.17 2.21
CA ALA A 55 -10.47 6.66 3.55
C ALA A 55 -10.39 5.13 3.58
N THR A 56 -11.31 4.45 2.86
CA THR A 56 -11.29 2.99 2.73
C THR A 56 -10.02 2.52 2.01
N TRP A 57 -9.59 3.22 0.95
CA TRP A 57 -8.32 2.95 0.27
C TRP A 57 -7.12 3.10 1.18
N ALA A 58 -7.01 4.22 1.91
CA ALA A 58 -5.93 4.44 2.85
C ALA A 58 -5.87 3.36 3.94
N PHE A 59 -7.02 2.97 4.48
CA PHE A 59 -7.12 1.89 5.47
C PHE A 59 -6.73 0.53 4.88
N ALA A 60 -7.19 0.21 3.67
CA ALA A 60 -6.78 -1.02 2.98
C ALA A 60 -5.27 -1.05 2.73
N THR A 61 -4.65 0.08 2.39
CA THR A 61 -3.19 0.21 2.26
C THR A 61 -2.47 0.05 3.59
N LEU A 62 -3.04 0.51 4.71
CA LEU A 62 -2.44 0.29 6.03
C LEU A 62 -2.34 -1.21 6.36
N ILE A 63 -3.38 -1.98 6.00
CA ILE A 63 -3.40 -3.42 6.25
C ILE A 63 -2.57 -4.18 5.23
N GLY A 64 -2.80 -3.95 3.93
CA GLY A 64 -2.17 -4.72 2.85
C GLY A 64 -0.85 -4.16 2.33
N GLY A 65 -0.42 -3.00 2.81
CA GLY A 65 0.89 -2.42 2.53
C GLY A 65 1.09 -2.01 1.08
N VAL A 66 2.34 -2.20 0.62
CA VAL A 66 2.80 -1.77 -0.70
C VAL A 66 2.01 -2.42 -1.85
N PHE A 67 1.52 -3.66 -1.68
CA PHE A 67 0.75 -4.34 -2.71
C PHE A 67 -0.59 -3.65 -2.97
N VAL A 68 -1.29 -3.24 -1.90
CA VAL A 68 -2.56 -2.50 -2.03
C VAL A 68 -2.30 -1.10 -2.59
N ALA A 69 -1.21 -0.45 -2.19
CA ALA A 69 -0.79 0.82 -2.79
C ALA A 69 -0.51 0.70 -4.30
N ALA A 70 0.10 -0.40 -4.74
CA ALA A 70 0.35 -0.67 -6.16
C ALA A 70 -0.96 -0.89 -6.93
N ILE A 71 -1.93 -1.63 -6.35
CA ILE A 71 -3.26 -1.79 -6.95
C ILE A 71 -3.97 -0.44 -7.05
N TYR A 72 -3.94 0.37 -5.98
CA TYR A 72 -4.47 1.74 -6.01
C TYR A 72 -3.86 2.55 -7.16
N TRP A 73 -2.53 2.52 -7.30
CA TRP A 73 -1.83 3.21 -8.38
C TRP A 73 -2.27 2.73 -9.76
N ILE A 74 -2.34 1.41 -9.97
CA ILE A 74 -2.77 0.83 -11.24
C ILE A 74 -4.17 1.31 -11.60
N LEU A 75 -5.11 1.30 -10.67
CA LEU A 75 -6.49 1.68 -10.96
C LEU A 75 -6.66 3.17 -11.29
N HIS A 76 -5.88 4.06 -10.65
CA HIS A 76 -6.06 5.51 -10.77
C HIS A 76 -5.13 6.17 -11.79
N TYR A 77 -3.92 5.61 -12.02
CA TYR A 77 -2.88 6.24 -12.82
C TYR A 77 -2.38 5.41 -13.99
N SER A 78 -2.69 4.11 -14.05
CA SER A 78 -2.33 3.34 -15.25
C SER A 78 -3.19 3.78 -16.44
N THR A 79 -2.64 3.66 -17.64
CA THR A 79 -3.35 3.89 -18.90
C THR A 79 -4.36 2.78 -19.22
N LEU A 80 -4.43 1.70 -18.43
CA LEU A 80 -5.29 0.54 -18.65
C LEU A 80 -6.79 0.84 -18.43
N THR A 81 -7.12 1.84 -17.63
CA THR A 81 -8.50 2.19 -17.25
C THR A 81 -9.06 3.42 -17.98
N ARG A 82 -8.32 4.02 -18.92
CA ARG A 82 -8.88 5.12 -19.73
C ARG A 82 -9.79 4.55 -20.81
N PRO A 83 -11.10 4.87 -20.82
CA PRO A 83 -11.95 4.54 -21.95
C PRO A 83 -11.31 5.15 -23.20
N THR A 84 -11.07 4.32 -24.21
CA THR A 84 -10.62 4.88 -25.48
C THR A 84 -11.78 5.71 -26.03
N LEU A 85 -11.50 6.89 -26.59
CA LEU A 85 -12.54 7.78 -27.16
C LEU A 85 -13.45 7.09 -28.19
N ARG A 86 -13.07 5.89 -28.65
CA ARG A 86 -13.85 4.99 -29.51
C ARG A 86 -15.14 4.47 -28.85
N ASP A 87 -15.18 4.33 -27.52
CA ASP A 87 -16.30 3.72 -26.79
C ASP A 87 -17.44 4.71 -26.50
N TYR A 88 -17.25 6.02 -26.74
CA TYR A 88 -18.27 7.05 -26.53
C TYR A 88 -19.20 7.25 -27.76
N LYS A 89 -18.89 6.61 -28.89
CA LYS A 89 -19.59 6.80 -30.18
C LYS A 89 -20.14 5.52 -30.82
N ALA A 90 -20.35 4.46 -30.04
CA ALA A 90 -21.01 3.23 -30.49
C ALA A 90 -22.44 3.15 -29.94
#